data_AF-A0A0V1MTT2-F1
#
_entry.id   AF-A0A0V1MTT2-F1
#
_cell.length_a   1.000
_cell.length_b   1.000
_cell.length_c   1.000
_cell.angle_alpha   90.00
_cell.angle_beta   90.00
_cell.angle_gamma   90.00
#
_symmetry.space_group_name_H-M   'P 1'
#
loop_
_entity.id
_entity.type
_entity.pdbx_description
1 polymer ?
#
loop_
_entity_poly.entity_id
_entity_poly.type
_entity_poly.pdbx_seq_one_letter_code
_entity_poly.pdbx_strand_id
1 'polypeptide(L)'
;MNSRLFATLCEKNDETFNQLLFHTEVRWLSRGDCLQRLVDLYHSTVDFLADVDQTLREELKKCKNHLLYLADLYSKLNEKQKRQQGKDVTIIQARTVLIGFQAKIGLFKSFLARRDFKYFLNLQKLEEGADVSDQDLEIYISHLEKLREDFKIRFEDLENMTVPDWIITPFDIETEKANIEFSLQEEHVEMSADLEAKLLFKHKSLSEFWSNVNITNKYPKLSAAAQPFLLAFPSSYLVEAGFSHVNAILSKQRNRLNLEMREDLRLKLTNF
;
A
#
# COMPACT_ATOMS: atom_id res chain seq x y z
N MET A 1 -2.30 16.76 31.35
CA MET A 1 -3.58 17.29 31.87
C MET A 1 -4.65 17.28 30.77
N ASN A 2 -4.42 17.92 29.63
CA ASN A 2 -5.39 18.02 28.52
C ASN A 2 -5.84 16.67 27.92
N SER A 3 -4.95 15.68 27.78
CA SER A 3 -5.33 14.35 27.27
C SER A 3 -6.36 13.61 28.15
N ARG A 4 -6.31 13.79 29.49
CA ARG A 4 -7.30 13.17 30.40
C ARG A 4 -8.66 13.88 30.34
N LEU A 5 -8.63 15.21 30.14
CA LEU A 5 -9.83 16.02 29.98
C LEU A 5 -10.54 15.68 28.66
N PHE A 6 -9.78 15.53 27.56
CA PHE A 6 -10.32 15.11 26.27
C PHE A 6 -10.96 13.71 26.32
N ALA A 7 -10.29 12.74 26.96
CA ALA A 7 -10.86 11.40 27.12
C ALA A 7 -12.19 11.41 27.89
N THR A 8 -12.28 12.23 28.95
CA THR A 8 -13.51 12.38 29.73
C THR A 8 -14.63 13.01 28.89
N LEU A 9 -14.30 13.94 27.99
CA LEU A 9 -15.28 14.53 27.07
C LEU A 9 -15.78 13.50 26.05
N CYS A 10 -14.88 12.73 25.44
CA CYS A 10 -15.24 11.66 24.51
C CYS A 10 -16.17 10.61 25.15
N GLU A 11 -15.90 10.21 26.40
CA GLU A 11 -16.77 9.29 27.15
C GLU A 11 -18.17 9.89 27.39
N LYS A 12 -18.26 11.19 27.68
CA LYS A 12 -19.55 11.87 27.84
C LYS A 12 -20.35 11.98 26.54
N ASN A 13 -19.65 12.09 25.41
CA ASN A 13 -20.24 12.22 24.08
C ASN A 13 -20.54 10.86 23.42
N ASP A 14 -20.33 9.75 24.14
CA ASP A 14 -20.50 8.37 23.63
C ASP A 14 -19.67 8.09 22.37
N GLU A 15 -18.47 8.67 22.32
CA GLU A 15 -17.57 8.54 21.18
C GLU A 15 -16.95 7.14 21.11
N THR A 16 -16.77 6.63 19.89
CA THR A 16 -16.12 5.32 19.67
C THR A 16 -14.65 5.32 20.12
N PHE A 17 -14.02 6.49 20.19
CA PHE A 17 -12.62 6.64 20.59
C PHE A 17 -12.47 7.71 21.66
N ASN A 18 -11.56 7.49 22.60
CA ASN A 18 -11.32 8.40 23.73
C ASN A 18 -10.00 9.20 23.63
N GLN A 19 -9.31 9.10 22.49
CA GLN A 19 -8.05 9.80 22.27
C GLN A 19 -7.74 9.97 20.79
N LEU A 20 -7.10 11.10 20.48
CA LEU A 20 -6.41 11.33 19.22
C LEU A 20 -5.12 10.48 19.15
N LEU A 21 -4.73 10.10 17.95
CA LEU A 21 -3.47 9.39 17.72
C LEU A 21 -2.34 10.40 17.58
N PHE A 22 -1.20 10.16 18.24
CA PHE A 22 0.01 10.91 17.97
C PHE A 22 0.63 10.40 16.67
N HIS A 23 0.91 11.31 15.73
CA HIS A 23 1.68 10.97 14.56
C HIS A 23 3.12 10.60 14.97
N THR A 24 3.60 9.46 14.50
CA THR A 24 5.02 9.13 14.50
C THR A 24 5.44 8.87 13.06
N GLU A 25 6.47 9.56 12.56
CA GLU A 25 6.99 9.40 11.19
C GLU A 25 7.44 7.95 10.89
N VAL A 26 7.69 7.17 11.94
CA VAL A 26 8.19 5.79 11.90
C VAL A 26 7.18 4.79 11.32
N ARG A 27 5.89 5.16 11.15
CA ARG A 27 4.86 4.26 10.58
C ARG A 27 4.01 5.00 9.55
N TRP A 28 4.26 4.74 8.27
CA TRP A 28 3.56 5.36 7.13
C TRP A 28 2.02 5.32 7.26
N LEU A 29 1.46 4.18 7.69
CA LEU A 29 0.01 4.01 7.87
C LEU A 29 -0.60 4.94 8.94
N SER A 30 0.22 5.43 9.89
CA SER A 30 -0.25 6.23 11.02
C SER A 30 -0.84 7.58 10.62
N ARG A 31 -0.42 8.15 9.48
CA ARG A 31 -0.95 9.43 9.00
C ARG A 31 -2.42 9.32 8.63
N GLY A 32 -2.78 8.28 7.87
CA GLY A 32 -4.18 8.04 7.51
C GLY A 32 -5.04 7.71 8.72
N ASP A 33 -4.55 6.87 9.62
CA ASP A 33 -5.29 6.50 10.83
C ASP A 33 -5.49 7.71 11.76
N CYS A 34 -4.50 8.60 11.87
CA CYS A 34 -4.61 9.84 12.64
C CYS A 34 -5.63 10.80 12.03
N LEU A 35 -5.61 11.00 10.71
CA LEU A 35 -6.58 11.85 10.02
C LEU A 35 -8.00 11.30 10.18
N GLN A 36 -8.18 9.99 9.99
CA GLN A 36 -9.49 9.37 10.17
C GLN A 36 -9.97 9.51 11.62
N ARG A 37 -9.10 9.31 12.61
CA ARG A 37 -9.45 9.50 14.02
C ARG A 37 -9.90 10.92 14.33
N LEU A 38 -9.23 11.92 13.74
CA LEU A 38 -9.61 13.33 13.92
C LEU A 38 -10.95 13.64 13.25
N VAL A 39 -11.25 13.02 12.10
CA VAL A 39 -12.59 13.08 11.47
C VAL A 39 -13.65 12.46 12.37
N ASP A 40 -13.39 11.26 12.91
CA ASP A 40 -14.35 10.55 13.75
C ASP A 40 -14.65 11.34 15.04
N LEU A 41 -13.65 12.02 15.60
CA LEU A 41 -13.78 12.84 16.81
C LEU A 41 -13.96 14.34 16.53
N TYR A 42 -14.36 14.72 15.31
CA TYR A 42 -14.34 16.12 14.88
C TYR A 42 -15.16 17.03 15.80
N HIS A 43 -16.42 16.66 16.11
CA HIS A 43 -17.30 17.46 16.95
C HIS A 43 -16.76 17.59 18.38
N SER A 44 -16.39 16.48 19.00
CA SER A 44 -15.75 16.47 20.32
C SER A 44 -14.46 17.29 20.37
N THR A 45 -13.68 17.31 19.28
CA THR A 45 -12.46 18.14 19.19
C THR A 45 -12.79 19.63 19.08
N VAL A 46 -13.79 20.00 18.28
CA VAL A 46 -14.27 21.39 18.17
C VAL A 46 -14.82 21.91 19.49
N ASP A 47 -15.55 21.08 20.24
CA ASP A 47 -16.09 21.42 21.55
C ASP A 47 -14.97 21.57 22.58
N PHE A 48 -14.02 20.64 22.61
CA PHE A 48 -12.86 20.74 23.51
C PHE A 48 -12.03 22.01 23.25
N LEU A 49 -11.83 22.37 21.99
CA LEU A 49 -11.07 23.57 21.64
C LEU A 49 -11.79 24.87 22.02
N ALA A 50 -13.12 24.86 22.22
CA ALA A 50 -13.85 26.04 22.67
C ALA A 50 -13.37 26.52 24.05
N ASP A 51 -12.96 25.59 24.92
CA ASP A 51 -12.49 25.89 26.27
C ASP A 51 -10.97 26.07 26.35
N VAL A 52 -10.23 25.63 25.32
CA VAL A 52 -8.75 25.57 25.34
C VAL A 52 -8.11 26.63 24.46
N ASP A 53 -8.53 26.73 23.20
CA ASP A 53 -7.95 27.63 22.21
C ASP A 53 -8.97 27.94 21.10
N GLN A 54 -9.57 29.11 21.21
CA GLN A 54 -10.58 29.58 20.26
C GLN A 54 -9.99 29.85 18.87
N THR A 55 -8.70 30.17 18.74
CA THR A 55 -8.04 30.37 17.44
C THR A 55 -7.92 29.03 16.71
N LEU A 56 -7.39 28.00 17.38
CA LEU A 56 -7.28 26.65 16.82
C LEU A 56 -8.65 26.05 16.48
N ARG A 57 -9.67 26.34 17.28
CA ARG A 57 -11.05 25.94 16.98
C ARG A 57 -11.53 26.48 15.64
N GLU A 58 -11.35 27.78 15.40
CA GLU A 58 -11.79 28.40 14.16
C GLU A 58 -10.94 27.96 12.96
N GLU A 59 -9.65 27.69 13.14
CA GLU A 59 -8.81 27.07 12.11
C GLU A 59 -9.27 25.65 11.76
N LEU A 60 -9.58 24.81 12.76
CA LEU A 60 -10.09 23.46 12.55
C LEU A 60 -11.42 23.46 11.80
N LYS A 61 -12.32 24.41 12.13
CA LYS A 61 -13.58 24.58 11.40
C LYS A 61 -13.37 24.97 9.95
N LYS A 62 -12.46 25.92 9.68
CA LYS A 62 -12.13 26.34 8.32
C LYS A 62 -11.59 25.20 7.46
N CYS A 63 -10.83 24.27 8.06
CA CYS A 63 -10.23 23.16 7.31
C CYS A 63 -11.03 21.85 7.32
N LYS A 64 -12.28 21.84 7.84
CA LYS A 64 -13.14 20.64 7.93
C LYS A 64 -13.17 19.84 6.62
N ASN A 65 -13.48 20.48 5.50
CA ASN A 65 -13.58 19.81 4.20
C ASN A 65 -12.24 19.24 3.74
N HIS A 66 -11.14 19.98 3.94
CA HIS A 66 -9.79 19.50 3.61
C HIS A 66 -9.43 18.27 4.45
N LEU A 67 -9.80 18.25 5.73
CA LEU A 67 -9.58 17.12 6.62
C LEU A 67 -10.34 15.87 6.14
N LEU A 68 -11.62 16.00 5.79
CA LEU A 68 -12.44 14.90 5.26
C LEU A 68 -11.83 14.33 3.96
N TYR A 69 -11.47 15.21 3.02
CA TYR A 69 -10.81 14.83 1.77
C TYR A 69 -9.48 14.09 2.01
N LEU A 70 -8.62 14.61 2.90
CA LEU A 70 -7.34 13.99 3.21
C LEU A 70 -7.53 12.65 3.91
N ALA A 71 -8.45 12.52 4.87
CA ALA A 71 -8.75 11.25 5.52
C ALA A 71 -9.20 10.19 4.49
N ASP A 72 -10.08 10.56 3.56
CA ASP A 72 -10.52 9.67 2.48
C ASP A 72 -9.37 9.25 1.54
N LEU A 73 -8.50 10.18 1.15
CA LEU A 73 -7.35 9.90 0.27
C LEU A 73 -6.32 9.01 0.97
N TYR A 74 -5.98 9.32 2.22
CA TYR A 74 -5.02 8.53 2.98
C TYR A 74 -5.56 7.15 3.34
N SER A 75 -6.87 6.99 3.56
CA SER A 75 -7.48 5.67 3.72
C SER A 75 -7.23 4.78 2.50
N LYS A 76 -7.36 5.33 1.28
CA LYS A 76 -7.07 4.61 0.02
C LYS A 76 -5.59 4.28 -0.15
N LEU A 77 -4.70 5.19 0.25
CA LEU A 77 -3.25 4.92 0.27
C LEU A 77 -2.92 3.81 1.27
N ASN A 78 -3.55 3.83 2.45
CA ASN A 78 -3.39 2.82 3.49
C ASN A 78 -3.89 1.43 3.03
N GLU A 79 -5.04 1.36 2.37
CA GLU A 79 -5.55 0.12 1.77
C GLU A 79 -4.58 -0.46 0.74
N LYS A 80 -4.03 0.39 -0.14
CA LYS A 80 -3.00 -0.03 -1.10
C LYS A 80 -1.79 -0.60 -0.38
N GLN A 81 -1.28 0.13 0.61
CA GLN A 81 -0.08 -0.27 1.34
C GLN A 81 -0.28 -1.61 2.06
N LYS A 82 -1.43 -1.83 2.69
CA LYS A 82 -1.77 -3.13 3.29
C LYS A 82 -1.74 -4.28 2.28
N ARG A 83 -2.19 -4.05 1.04
CA ARG A 83 -2.09 -5.06 -0.04
C ARG A 83 -0.65 -5.33 -0.49
N GLN A 84 0.26 -4.37 -0.32
CA GLN A 84 1.68 -4.49 -0.69
C GLN A 84 2.57 -4.99 0.47
N GLN A 85 2.06 -5.07 1.70
CA GLN A 85 2.77 -5.52 2.91
C GLN A 85 2.67 -7.04 3.14
N GLY A 86 2.63 -7.84 2.07
CA GLY A 86 2.68 -9.30 2.14
C GLY A 86 4.11 -9.83 2.04
N LYS A 87 4.39 -10.99 2.65
CA LYS A 87 5.69 -11.68 2.55
C LYS A 87 6.02 -12.13 1.11
N ASP A 88 5.02 -12.31 0.26
CA ASP A 88 5.15 -12.92 -1.07
C ASP A 88 4.76 -11.97 -2.22
N VAL A 89 4.99 -10.66 -2.07
CA VAL A 89 4.68 -9.67 -3.11
C VAL A 89 5.84 -9.55 -4.09
N THR A 90 5.63 -9.94 -5.35
CA THR A 90 6.64 -9.82 -6.42
C THR A 90 6.67 -8.40 -7.00
N ILE A 91 7.77 -8.03 -7.68
CA ILE A 91 7.88 -6.74 -8.36
C ILE A 91 6.81 -6.58 -9.47
N ILE A 92 6.41 -7.70 -10.10
CA ILE A 92 5.31 -7.73 -11.08
C ILE A 92 3.99 -7.32 -10.41
N GLN A 93 3.66 -7.92 -9.27
CA GLN A 93 2.43 -7.58 -8.53
C GLN A 93 2.46 -6.15 -8.01
N ALA A 94 3.61 -5.68 -7.53
CA ALA A 94 3.76 -4.30 -7.09
C ALA A 94 3.53 -3.31 -8.23
N ARG A 95 4.09 -3.57 -9.42
CA ARG A 95 3.84 -2.80 -10.64
C ARG A 95 2.36 -2.77 -10.98
N THR A 96 1.68 -3.91 -10.99
CA THR A 96 0.23 -3.99 -11.27
C THR A 96 -0.58 -3.14 -10.29
N VAL A 97 -0.29 -3.24 -8.99
CA VAL A 97 -1.00 -2.46 -7.96
C VAL A 97 -0.72 -0.96 -8.12
N LEU A 98 0.50 -0.59 -8.51
CA LEU A 98 0.89 0.80 -8.74
C LEU A 98 0.13 1.41 -9.92
N ILE A 99 0.20 0.77 -11.09
CA ILE A 99 -0.49 1.22 -12.31
C ILE A 99 -2.00 1.30 -12.05
N GLY A 100 -2.57 0.28 -11.41
CA GLY A 100 -3.98 0.27 -11.04
C GLY A 100 -4.36 1.41 -10.09
N PHE A 101 -3.49 1.78 -9.16
CA PHE A 101 -3.74 2.91 -8.26
C PHE A 101 -3.67 4.25 -8.99
N GLN A 102 -2.71 4.46 -9.88
CA GLN A 102 -2.66 5.68 -10.70
C GLN A 102 -3.90 5.85 -11.57
N ALA A 103 -4.40 4.76 -12.18
CA ALA A 103 -5.66 4.77 -12.90
C ALA A 103 -6.85 5.17 -12.00
N LYS A 104 -6.88 4.66 -10.76
CA LYS A 104 -7.88 5.06 -9.75
C LYS A 104 -7.79 6.53 -9.36
N ILE A 105 -6.59 7.12 -9.25
CA ILE A 105 -6.45 8.57 -9.00
C ILE A 105 -7.15 9.37 -10.12
N GLY A 106 -6.98 8.98 -11.38
CA GLY A 106 -7.70 9.57 -12.51
C GLY A 106 -9.22 9.41 -12.39
N LEU A 107 -9.69 8.25 -11.96
CA LEU A 107 -11.10 8.01 -11.67
C LEU A 107 -11.61 8.94 -10.57
N PHE A 108 -10.94 9.01 -9.41
CA PHE A 108 -11.33 9.86 -8.29
C PHE A 108 -11.42 11.34 -8.69
N LYS A 109 -10.43 11.81 -9.46
CA LYS A 109 -10.43 13.16 -10.03
C LYS A 109 -11.67 13.42 -10.88
N SER A 110 -12.03 12.49 -11.78
CA SER A 110 -13.20 12.66 -12.66
C SER A 110 -14.53 12.72 -11.91
N PHE A 111 -14.62 12.04 -10.77
CA PHE A 111 -15.79 12.02 -9.90
C PHE A 111 -15.90 13.31 -9.08
N LEU A 112 -14.80 13.79 -8.51
CA LEU A 112 -14.75 15.11 -7.85
C LEU A 112 -15.13 16.25 -8.80
N ALA A 113 -14.66 16.22 -10.05
CA ALA A 113 -15.00 17.23 -11.07
C ALA A 113 -16.50 17.27 -11.41
N ARG A 114 -17.24 16.19 -11.13
CA ARG A 114 -18.70 16.10 -11.30
C ARG A 114 -19.47 16.32 -10.00
N ARG A 115 -18.79 16.73 -8.92
CA ARG A 115 -19.35 16.81 -7.56
C ARG A 115 -19.97 15.50 -7.08
N ASP A 116 -19.44 14.36 -7.54
CA ASP A 116 -19.87 13.03 -7.13
C ASP A 116 -18.85 12.43 -6.16
N PHE A 117 -19.22 12.41 -4.88
CA PHE A 117 -18.34 12.00 -3.79
C PHE A 117 -18.37 10.50 -3.49
N LYS A 118 -18.87 9.61 -4.37
CA LYS A 118 -18.99 8.17 -4.06
C LYS A 118 -17.72 7.45 -3.60
N TYR A 119 -16.56 7.97 -4.00
CA TYR A 119 -15.27 7.44 -3.57
C TYR A 119 -14.73 8.12 -2.32
N PHE A 120 -15.37 9.17 -1.81
CA PHE A 120 -14.94 9.98 -0.68
C PHE A 120 -16.02 9.93 0.41
N LEU A 121 -15.99 8.85 1.21
CA LEU A 121 -17.01 8.53 2.20
C LEU A 121 -17.13 9.61 3.28
N ASN A 122 -16.02 10.23 3.68
CA ASN A 122 -16.07 11.31 4.66
C ASN A 122 -16.64 12.59 4.06
N LEU A 123 -16.36 12.91 2.78
CA LEU A 123 -17.02 14.02 2.09
C LEU A 123 -18.52 13.78 1.85
N GLN A 124 -18.96 12.52 1.68
CA GLN A 124 -20.39 12.21 1.58
C GLN A 124 -21.18 12.46 2.86
N LYS A 125 -20.51 12.46 4.02
CA LYS A 125 -21.14 12.68 5.33
C LYS A 125 -21.38 14.15 5.65
N LEU A 126 -21.12 15.06 4.72
CA LEU A 126 -21.44 16.48 4.91
C LEU A 126 -22.94 16.64 5.19
N GLU A 127 -23.26 17.49 6.16
CA GLU A 127 -24.62 17.79 6.58
C GLU A 127 -25.44 18.38 5.43
N GLU A 128 -26.77 18.19 5.43
CA GLU A 128 -27.64 18.77 4.40
C GLU A 128 -27.47 20.30 4.31
N GLY A 129 -27.09 20.78 3.13
CA GLY A 129 -26.80 22.20 2.88
C GLY A 129 -25.33 22.61 3.07
N ALA A 130 -24.48 21.75 3.62
CA ALA A 130 -23.04 21.91 3.59
C ALA A 130 -22.49 21.28 2.29
N ASP A 131 -21.83 22.10 1.47
CA ASP A 131 -21.18 21.63 0.23
C ASP A 131 -19.69 22.00 0.23
N VAL A 132 -18.92 21.28 -0.56
CA VAL A 132 -17.54 21.62 -0.88
C VAL A 132 -17.56 22.82 -1.84
N SER A 133 -16.83 23.87 -1.49
CA SER A 133 -16.74 25.07 -2.35
C SER A 133 -16.08 24.73 -3.70
N ASP A 134 -16.39 25.49 -4.76
CA ASP A 134 -15.70 25.33 -6.06
C ASP A 134 -14.18 25.46 -5.91
N GLN A 135 -13.73 26.40 -5.07
CA GLN A 135 -12.32 26.60 -4.78
C GLN A 135 -11.67 25.37 -4.13
N ASP A 136 -12.34 24.74 -3.16
CA ASP A 136 -11.85 23.52 -2.53
C ASP A 136 -11.79 22.34 -3.51
N LEU A 137 -12.80 22.22 -4.39
CA LEU A 137 -12.80 21.19 -5.43
C LEU A 137 -11.64 21.36 -6.40
N GLU A 138 -11.35 22.60 -6.83
CA GLU A 138 -10.19 22.91 -7.67
C GLU A 138 -8.88 22.51 -6.97
N ILE A 139 -8.76 22.79 -5.66
CA ILE A 139 -7.62 22.37 -4.85
C ILE A 139 -7.50 20.84 -4.84
N TYR A 140 -8.59 20.09 -4.61
CA TYR A 140 -8.56 18.63 -4.56
C TYR A 140 -8.21 18.01 -5.90
N ILE A 141 -8.81 18.50 -6.99
CA ILE A 141 -8.55 18.06 -8.36
C ILE A 141 -7.09 18.33 -8.74
N SER A 142 -6.58 19.52 -8.42
CA SER A 142 -5.17 19.89 -8.63
C SER A 142 -4.24 19.00 -7.81
N HIS A 143 -4.59 18.73 -6.54
CA HIS A 143 -3.82 17.85 -5.68
C HIS A 143 -3.74 16.43 -6.23
N LEU A 144 -4.86 15.83 -6.68
CA LEU A 144 -4.85 14.50 -7.28
C LEU A 144 -4.04 14.44 -8.57
N GLU A 145 -4.07 15.49 -9.39
CA GLU A 145 -3.25 15.56 -10.60
C GLU A 145 -1.75 15.59 -10.27
N LYS A 146 -1.34 16.45 -9.33
CA LYS A 146 0.03 16.53 -8.86
C LYS A 146 0.48 15.23 -8.21
N LEU A 147 -0.38 14.59 -7.42
CA LEU A 147 -0.11 13.31 -6.81
C LEU A 147 0.12 12.23 -7.87
N ARG A 148 -0.73 12.17 -8.91
CA ARG A 148 -0.54 11.23 -10.01
C ARG A 148 0.78 11.45 -10.73
N GLU A 149 1.16 12.70 -10.97
CA GLU A 149 2.44 13.03 -11.62
C GLU A 149 3.64 12.65 -10.75
N ASP A 150 3.58 12.92 -9.45
CA ASP A 150 4.61 12.50 -8.49
C ASP A 150 4.74 10.97 -8.43
N PHE A 151 3.63 10.22 -8.56
CA PHE A 151 3.66 8.76 -8.70
C PHE A 151 4.39 8.31 -9.98
N LYS A 152 4.16 8.96 -11.12
CA LYS A 152 4.87 8.61 -12.35
C LYS A 152 6.37 8.85 -12.22
N ILE A 153 6.77 10.00 -11.69
CA ILE A 153 8.19 10.36 -11.52
C ILE A 153 8.87 9.41 -10.54
N ARG A 154 8.25 9.11 -9.39
CA ARG A 154 8.87 8.27 -8.34
C ARG A 154 8.99 6.80 -8.73
N PHE A 155 8.13 6.32 -9.61
CA PHE A 155 8.03 4.90 -9.97
C PHE A 155 8.21 4.67 -11.47
N GLU A 156 8.86 5.61 -12.16
CA GLU A 156 9.12 5.57 -13.60
C GLU A 156 9.84 4.29 -14.01
N ASP A 157 10.83 3.87 -13.21
CA ASP A 157 11.58 2.64 -13.37
C ASP A 157 10.67 1.40 -13.36
N LEU A 158 9.74 1.34 -12.42
CA LEU A 158 8.79 0.25 -12.28
C LEU A 158 7.72 0.27 -13.38
N GLU A 159 7.28 1.45 -13.81
CA GLU A 159 6.32 1.58 -14.92
C GLU A 159 6.93 1.15 -16.25
N ASN A 160 8.15 1.58 -16.52
CA ASN A 160 8.89 1.27 -17.75
C ASN A 160 9.50 -0.14 -17.73
N MET A 161 9.50 -0.81 -16.58
CA MET A 161 9.92 -2.21 -16.47
C MET A 161 9.08 -3.08 -17.40
N THR A 162 9.74 -3.67 -18.40
CA THR A 162 9.14 -4.68 -19.27
C THR A 162 9.25 -6.03 -18.57
N VAL A 163 8.10 -6.66 -18.34
CA VAL A 163 8.05 -8.03 -17.83
C VAL A 163 7.89 -8.94 -19.05
N PRO A 164 8.85 -9.83 -19.35
CA PRO A 164 8.72 -10.75 -20.46
C PRO A 164 7.47 -11.61 -20.32
N ASP A 165 6.65 -11.66 -21.37
CA ASP A 165 5.36 -12.35 -21.34
C ASP A 165 5.50 -13.83 -20.97
N TRP A 166 6.59 -14.49 -21.40
CA TRP A 166 6.87 -15.90 -21.10
C TRP A 166 7.06 -16.19 -19.62
N ILE A 167 7.34 -15.18 -18.79
CA ILE A 167 7.35 -15.36 -17.34
C ILE A 167 5.92 -15.56 -16.84
N ILE A 168 4.95 -14.80 -17.36
CA ILE A 168 3.55 -14.79 -16.93
C ILE A 168 2.74 -15.91 -17.59
N THR A 169 2.99 -16.18 -18.87
CA THR A 169 2.29 -17.18 -19.68
C THR A 169 3.27 -18.05 -20.47
N PRO A 170 4.10 -18.87 -19.78
CA PRO A 170 5.16 -19.67 -20.43
C PRO A 170 4.68 -20.70 -21.45
N PHE A 171 3.38 -21.04 -21.47
CA PHE A 171 2.82 -22.10 -22.31
C PHE A 171 1.87 -21.60 -23.41
N ASP A 172 1.64 -20.29 -23.50
CA ASP A 172 0.64 -19.70 -24.40
C ASP A 172 1.26 -18.71 -25.41
N ILE A 173 2.60 -18.68 -25.50
CA ILE A 173 3.33 -17.77 -26.39
C ILE A 173 4.11 -18.58 -27.42
N GLU A 174 3.96 -18.19 -28.68
CA GLU A 174 4.81 -18.70 -29.76
C GLU A 174 6.22 -18.12 -29.63
N THR A 175 7.25 -18.96 -29.69
CA THR A 175 8.66 -18.54 -29.56
C THR A 175 9.08 -17.47 -30.53
N GLU A 176 8.49 -17.42 -31.72
CA GLU A 176 8.75 -16.42 -32.76
C GLU A 176 8.11 -15.05 -32.46
N LYS A 177 7.08 -15.01 -31.60
CA LYS A 177 6.35 -13.79 -31.20
C LYS A 177 6.80 -13.27 -29.84
N ALA A 178 7.41 -14.13 -29.04
CA ALA A 178 7.94 -13.76 -27.75
C ALA A 178 9.26 -13.00 -27.93
N ASN A 179 9.44 -11.86 -27.25
CA ASN A 179 10.74 -11.19 -27.15
C ASN A 179 11.68 -11.99 -26.22
N ILE A 180 11.94 -13.26 -26.56
CA ILE A 180 12.77 -14.21 -25.81
C ILE A 180 14.18 -14.12 -26.36
N GLU A 181 15.14 -13.91 -25.46
CA GLU A 181 16.56 -13.94 -25.77
C GLU A 181 16.94 -15.28 -26.41
N PHE A 182 17.75 -15.24 -27.48
CA PHE A 182 18.15 -16.42 -28.24
C PHE A 182 18.67 -17.58 -27.36
N SER A 183 19.40 -17.26 -26.30
CA SER A 183 19.97 -18.22 -25.33
C SER A 183 18.91 -19.02 -24.54
N LEU A 184 17.67 -18.52 -24.48
CA LEU A 184 16.53 -19.08 -23.74
C LEU A 184 15.52 -19.80 -24.64
N GLN A 185 15.61 -19.66 -25.97
CA GLN A 185 14.59 -20.14 -26.89
C GLN A 185 14.45 -21.66 -26.89
N GLU A 186 15.56 -22.40 -26.84
CA GLU A 186 15.54 -23.88 -26.79
C GLU A 186 14.78 -24.40 -25.57
N GLU A 187 15.12 -23.91 -24.37
CA GLU A 187 14.43 -24.28 -23.13
C GLU A 187 12.94 -23.88 -23.16
N HIS A 188 12.62 -22.76 -23.81
CA HIS A 188 11.22 -22.33 -23.93
C HIS A 188 10.42 -23.22 -24.87
N VAL A 189 10.98 -23.64 -26.01
CA VAL A 189 10.32 -24.62 -26.90
C VAL A 189 10.03 -25.90 -26.13
N GLU A 190 11.02 -26.43 -25.41
CA GLU A 190 10.88 -27.65 -24.63
C GLU A 190 9.85 -27.50 -23.49
N MET A 191 9.88 -26.39 -22.75
CA MET A 191 8.91 -26.11 -21.69
C MET A 191 7.49 -25.98 -22.25
N SER A 192 7.32 -25.28 -23.38
CA SER A 192 5.99 -25.07 -23.98
C SER A 192 5.31 -26.38 -24.37
N ALA A 193 6.09 -27.44 -24.65
CA ALA A 193 5.62 -28.80 -24.94
C ALA A 193 5.48 -29.71 -23.71
N ASP A 194 6.03 -29.33 -22.54
CA ASP A 194 5.96 -30.13 -21.30
C ASP A 194 4.56 -30.02 -20.65
N LEU A 195 3.75 -31.05 -20.85
CA LEU A 195 2.40 -31.16 -20.30
C LEU A 195 2.38 -31.27 -18.77
N GLU A 196 3.40 -31.88 -18.15
CA GLU A 196 3.50 -31.98 -16.69
C GLU A 196 3.80 -30.61 -16.08
N ALA A 197 4.72 -29.85 -16.68
CA ALA A 197 5.01 -28.48 -16.30
C ALA A 197 3.78 -27.58 -16.48
N LYS A 198 3.03 -27.75 -17.59
CA LYS A 198 1.79 -27.00 -17.84
C LYS A 198 0.71 -27.30 -16.80
N LEU A 199 0.57 -28.56 -16.39
CA LEU A 199 -0.35 -28.95 -15.32
C LEU A 199 0.08 -28.36 -13.98
N LEU A 200 1.38 -28.43 -13.65
CA LEU A 200 1.92 -27.86 -12.43
C LEU A 200 1.67 -26.35 -12.34
N PHE A 201 1.89 -25.62 -13.44
CA PHE A 201 1.68 -24.18 -13.53
C PHE A 201 0.23 -23.78 -13.20
N LYS A 202 -0.76 -24.55 -13.65
CA LYS A 202 -2.18 -24.29 -13.36
C LYS A 202 -2.53 -24.39 -11.87
N HIS A 203 -1.73 -25.08 -11.08
CA HIS A 203 -2.00 -25.36 -9.66
C HIS A 203 -1.04 -24.63 -8.70
N LYS A 204 -0.15 -23.78 -9.23
CA LYS A 204 0.86 -23.06 -8.45
C LYS A 204 0.78 -21.57 -8.72
N SER A 205 1.16 -20.76 -7.74
CA SER A 205 1.45 -19.35 -8.01
C SER A 205 2.69 -19.20 -8.88
N LEU A 206 2.84 -18.04 -9.49
CA LEU A 206 3.98 -17.71 -10.35
C LEU A 206 5.33 -17.97 -9.65
N SER A 207 5.47 -17.48 -8.42
CA SER A 207 6.69 -17.65 -7.63
C SER A 207 6.97 -19.11 -7.29
N GLU A 208 5.93 -19.87 -6.89
CA GLU A 208 6.10 -21.29 -6.56
C GLU A 208 6.45 -22.15 -7.78
N PHE A 209 5.92 -21.82 -8.96
CA PHE A 209 6.21 -22.56 -10.19
C PHE A 209 7.68 -22.38 -10.60
N TRP A 210 8.14 -21.13 -10.72
CA TRP A 210 9.50 -20.82 -11.14
C TRP A 210 10.57 -21.20 -10.09
N SER A 211 10.17 -21.28 -8.80
CA SER A 211 11.04 -21.77 -7.72
C SER A 211 10.98 -23.29 -7.51
N ASN A 212 10.18 -24.01 -8.31
CA ASN A 212 10.05 -25.46 -8.16
C ASN A 212 11.32 -26.17 -8.63
N VAL A 213 11.90 -27.01 -7.76
CA VAL A 213 13.16 -27.74 -8.04
C VAL A 213 13.12 -28.52 -9.36
N ASN A 214 11.98 -29.12 -9.71
CA ASN A 214 11.87 -29.85 -10.98
C ASN A 214 11.92 -28.92 -12.19
N ILE A 215 11.30 -27.74 -12.09
CA ILE A 215 11.33 -26.71 -13.13
C ILE A 215 12.72 -26.10 -13.23
N THR A 216 13.34 -25.76 -12.11
CA THR A 216 14.70 -25.20 -12.07
C THR A 216 15.75 -26.16 -12.61
N ASN A 217 15.61 -27.47 -12.38
CA ASN A 217 16.53 -28.48 -12.90
C ASN A 217 16.33 -28.77 -14.39
N LYS A 218 15.07 -28.81 -14.87
CA LYS A 218 14.76 -29.04 -16.30
C LYS A 218 15.04 -27.81 -17.16
N TYR A 219 14.76 -26.60 -16.64
CA TYR A 219 14.82 -25.33 -17.37
C TYR A 219 15.61 -24.27 -16.59
N PRO A 220 16.92 -24.51 -16.37
CA PRO A 220 17.74 -23.67 -15.50
C PRO A 220 17.92 -22.24 -16.04
N LYS A 221 18.08 -22.03 -17.35
CA LYS A 221 18.28 -20.69 -17.90
C LYS A 221 17.01 -19.86 -17.81
N LEU A 222 15.85 -20.44 -18.13
CA LEU A 222 14.55 -19.76 -17.98
C LEU A 222 14.27 -19.42 -16.52
N SER A 223 14.50 -20.36 -15.61
CA SER A 223 14.29 -20.14 -14.18
C SER A 223 15.19 -19.03 -13.64
N ALA A 224 16.46 -19.02 -14.04
CA ALA A 224 17.40 -17.96 -13.67
C ALA A 224 16.99 -16.58 -14.22
N ALA A 225 16.48 -16.52 -15.46
CA ALA A 225 16.00 -15.28 -16.07
C ALA A 225 14.69 -14.77 -15.44
N ALA A 226 13.84 -15.66 -14.90
CA ALA A 226 12.61 -15.27 -14.21
C ALA A 226 12.85 -14.77 -12.77
N GLN A 227 13.90 -15.28 -12.11
CA GLN A 227 14.18 -15.06 -10.69
C GLN A 227 14.23 -13.57 -10.25
N PRO A 228 14.83 -12.63 -11.01
CA PRO A 228 14.85 -11.21 -10.63
C PRO A 228 13.45 -10.60 -10.47
N PHE A 229 12.47 -11.06 -11.26
CA PHE A 229 11.09 -10.55 -11.20
C PHE A 229 10.27 -11.15 -10.05
N LEU A 230 10.76 -12.22 -9.43
CA LEU A 230 10.06 -12.95 -8.38
C LEU A 230 10.65 -12.68 -7.00
N LEU A 231 11.97 -12.50 -6.93
CA LEU A 231 12.69 -12.28 -5.66
C LEU A 231 12.97 -10.81 -5.35
N ALA A 232 12.87 -9.90 -6.33
CA ALA A 232 13.03 -8.49 -6.04
C ALA A 232 11.95 -8.02 -5.07
N PHE A 233 12.38 -7.53 -3.91
CA PHE A 233 11.47 -6.97 -2.91
C PHE A 233 11.04 -5.58 -3.35
N PRO A 234 9.75 -5.38 -3.71
CA PRO A 234 9.28 -4.10 -4.21
C PRO A 234 9.04 -3.07 -3.10
N SER A 235 9.20 -3.46 -1.85
CA SER A 235 9.00 -2.59 -0.70
C SER A 235 10.03 -2.87 0.39
N SER A 236 10.22 -1.88 1.26
CA SER A 236 10.94 -2.01 2.52
C SER A 236 10.22 -2.89 3.54
N TYR A 237 9.11 -3.55 3.20
CA TYR A 237 8.28 -4.29 4.16
C TYR A 237 9.06 -5.30 5.00
N LEU A 238 9.92 -6.11 4.39
CA LEU A 238 10.72 -7.10 5.14
C LEU A 238 11.73 -6.42 6.08
N VAL A 239 12.26 -5.28 5.66
CA VAL A 239 13.14 -4.44 6.49
C VAL A 239 12.36 -3.86 7.67
N GLU A 240 11.19 -3.26 7.41
CA GLU A 240 10.29 -2.69 8.43
C GLU A 240 9.75 -3.75 9.39
N ALA A 241 9.43 -4.94 8.89
CA ALA A 241 8.99 -6.09 9.68
C ALA A 241 10.14 -6.60 10.58
N GLY A 242 11.35 -6.70 10.03
CA GLY A 242 12.57 -7.01 10.78
C GLY A 242 12.84 -6.00 11.90
N PHE A 243 12.83 -4.70 11.58
CA PHE A 243 12.99 -3.63 12.57
C PHE A 243 11.87 -3.62 13.61
N SER A 244 10.62 -3.81 13.21
CA SER A 244 9.49 -3.91 14.14
C SER A 244 9.64 -5.10 15.08
N HIS A 245 10.18 -6.22 14.59
CA HIS A 245 10.44 -7.39 15.41
C HIS A 245 11.59 -7.16 16.38
N VAL A 246 12.70 -6.58 15.93
CA VAL A 246 13.83 -6.15 16.78
C VAL A 246 13.33 -5.21 17.88
N ASN A 247 12.53 -4.21 17.52
CA ASN A 247 11.94 -3.29 18.49
C ASN A 247 10.99 -4.00 19.46
N ALA A 248 10.21 -4.97 19.02
CA ALA A 248 9.36 -5.77 19.92
C ALA A 248 10.18 -6.62 20.90
N ILE A 249 11.29 -7.23 20.44
CA ILE A 249 12.21 -7.97 21.30
C ILE A 249 12.84 -7.02 22.33
N LEU A 250 13.36 -5.88 21.88
CA LEU A 250 14.03 -4.90 22.73
C LEU A 250 13.09 -4.21 23.74
N SER A 251 11.85 -3.92 23.34
CA SER A 251 10.88 -3.19 24.19
C SER A 251 10.04 -4.08 25.10
N LYS A 252 9.65 -5.29 24.67
CA LYS A 252 8.75 -6.17 25.42
C LYS A 252 9.43 -7.36 26.08
N GLN A 253 10.52 -7.89 25.51
CA GLN A 253 11.07 -9.17 25.99
C GLN A 253 12.26 -9.06 26.93
N ARG A 254 12.98 -7.92 26.98
CA ARG A 254 13.99 -7.50 28.00
C ARG A 254 14.82 -8.60 28.71
N ASN A 255 15.06 -9.74 28.06
CA ASN A 255 15.81 -10.87 28.58
C ASN A 255 16.92 -11.15 27.58
N ARG A 256 18.12 -10.69 27.96
CA ARG A 256 19.46 -11.08 27.48
C ARG A 256 19.47 -11.97 26.23
N LEU A 257 19.34 -11.38 25.04
CA LEU A 257 19.60 -12.08 23.78
C LEU A 257 20.44 -11.20 22.86
N ASN A 258 21.57 -11.77 22.42
CA ASN A 258 22.54 -11.18 21.51
C ASN A 258 21.98 -11.29 20.08
N LEU A 259 21.45 -10.18 19.54
CA LEU A 259 20.77 -10.12 18.23
C LEU A 259 21.66 -10.53 17.04
N GLU A 260 22.99 -10.46 17.19
CA GLU A 260 23.94 -10.80 16.12
C GLU A 260 24.28 -12.30 16.02
N MET A 261 24.04 -13.10 17.07
CA MET A 261 24.55 -14.49 17.13
C MET A 261 23.49 -15.58 16.98
N ARG A 262 22.20 -15.25 16.93
CA ARG A 262 21.15 -16.23 16.67
C ARG A 262 20.39 -15.84 15.41
N GLU A 263 20.26 -16.79 14.51
CA GLU A 263 19.47 -16.72 13.27
C GLU A 263 17.95 -16.50 13.52
N ASP A 264 17.54 -16.00 14.68
CA ASP A 264 16.16 -15.79 15.11
C ASP A 264 15.42 -14.79 14.20
N LEU A 265 16.13 -13.79 13.67
CA LEU A 265 15.60 -12.87 12.65
C LEU A 265 15.40 -13.58 11.31
N ARG A 266 16.32 -14.46 10.93
CA ARG A 266 16.26 -15.23 9.69
C ARG A 266 15.10 -16.23 9.77
N LEU A 267 14.98 -17.03 10.82
CA LEU A 267 13.92 -18.02 11.03
C LEU A 267 12.49 -17.45 10.99
N LYS A 268 12.31 -16.15 11.24
CA LYS A 268 10.98 -15.51 11.22
C LYS A 268 10.68 -14.76 9.92
N LEU A 269 11.71 -14.30 9.23
CA LEU A 269 11.61 -13.62 7.94
C LEU A 269 11.62 -14.60 6.76
N THR A 270 12.23 -15.79 6.91
CA THR A 270 12.11 -16.90 5.97
C THR A 270 10.99 -17.83 6.39
N ASN A 271 10.01 -18.04 5.51
CA ASN A 271 9.11 -19.19 5.63
C ASN A 271 9.83 -20.39 5.00
N PHE A 272 10.14 -21.41 5.79
CA PHE A 272 10.28 -22.76 5.28
C PHE A 272 8.98 -23.51 5.54
#